data_AF-A0A2V8Y6Z6-F1
#
_entry.id   AF-A0A2V8Y6Z6-F1
#
_cell.length_a   1.000
_cell.length_b   1.000
_cell.length_c   1.000
_cell.angle_alpha   90.00
_cell.angle_beta   90.00
_cell.angle_gamma   90.00
#
_symmetry.space_group_name_H-M   'P 1'
#
loop_
_entity.id
_entity.type
_entity.pdbx_description
1 polymer ?
#
loop_
_entity_poly.entity_id
_entity_poly.type
_entity_poly.pdbx_seq_one_letter_code
_entity_poly.pdbx_strand_id
1 'polypeptide(L)'
;MSEEINEEKKETKVHAESGTKEKKGLTRRKFLSNVAAGGAAAALVPRHVLGRGFTPPSDLLNIAGVGIGGMGRQNLINLSSQNIVALCDVDWGYADKGFERLDSDIQKLRDRLDHPAPPPGSGQPQPPFDPVKTKARLDNMIRLKAEHLPKAKRYKDYREMLEKQKDIDAVLVATADHMHAPIALAAMDLHKHVYVQKPLTWSVEEARKMAHAAKETKVATQMGNQGHSLDDARTAVEYIWAGAIGEVREIHIWTNRPLGFWPQGVPRPEPLKEPADRLRWNGQGVAERLAAAMAGNYPVPDTLAWRSTIRSTGAAGWIGGSVPSATWART
;
A
#
# COMPACT_ATOMS: atom_id res chain seq x y z
N MET A 1 -33.87 -52.77 -57.84
CA MET A 1 -32.85 -52.19 -58.74
C MET A 1 -33.57 -51.55 -59.92
N SER A 2 -33.56 -50.24 -60.09
CA SER A 2 -33.05 -49.20 -59.19
C SER A 2 -33.80 -47.88 -59.43
N GLU A 3 -34.24 -47.27 -58.32
CA GLU A 3 -34.26 -45.84 -58.00
C GLU A 3 -34.83 -44.78 -58.99
N GLU A 4 -35.53 -43.83 -58.38
CA GLU A 4 -36.04 -42.59 -58.98
C GLU A 4 -34.87 -41.55 -59.05
N ILE A 5 -35.02 -40.25 -59.35
CA ILE A 5 -35.88 -39.24 -58.72
C ILE A 5 -36.35 -38.21 -59.76
N ASN A 6 -37.54 -37.67 -59.52
CA ASN A 6 -38.26 -36.69 -60.33
C ASN A 6 -38.12 -35.27 -59.77
N GLU A 7 -38.06 -34.24 -60.62
CA GLU A 7 -38.22 -32.84 -60.23
C GLU A 7 -38.92 -32.01 -61.33
N GLU A 8 -40.25 -31.85 -61.22
CA GLU A 8 -41.07 -31.02 -62.14
C GLU A 8 -41.56 -29.75 -61.45
N LYS A 9 -41.45 -28.60 -62.13
CA LYS A 9 -41.93 -27.29 -61.65
C LYS A 9 -43.44 -27.14 -61.80
N LYS A 10 -44.10 -26.49 -60.81
CA LYS A 10 -45.38 -25.80 -61.02
C LYS A 10 -45.53 -24.58 -60.11
N GLU A 11 -46.09 -23.52 -60.67
CA GLU A 11 -46.38 -22.27 -59.97
C GLU A 11 -47.69 -22.36 -59.18
N THR A 12 -47.84 -21.57 -58.12
CA THR A 12 -49.17 -21.16 -57.63
C THR A 12 -49.13 -19.72 -57.12
N LYS A 13 -50.23 -18.99 -57.34
CA LYS A 13 -50.40 -17.57 -57.00
C LYS A 13 -50.28 -17.31 -55.49
N VAL A 14 -49.81 -16.11 -55.15
CA VAL A 14 -50.04 -15.48 -53.82
C VAL A 14 -50.60 -14.08 -54.05
N HIS A 15 -51.55 -13.65 -53.21
CA HIS A 15 -52.20 -12.34 -53.29
C HIS A 15 -51.31 -11.20 -52.77
N ALA A 16 -51.63 -9.96 -53.18
CA ALA A 16 -51.01 -8.76 -52.65
C ALA A 16 -51.78 -8.21 -51.44
N GLU A 17 -51.06 -7.93 -50.34
CA GLU A 17 -51.51 -7.04 -49.26
C GLU A 17 -50.40 -6.04 -48.90
N SER A 18 -50.74 -4.75 -48.89
CA SER A 18 -49.78 -3.65 -48.67
C SER A 18 -49.67 -3.26 -47.18
N GLY A 19 -48.91 -4.03 -46.40
CA GLY A 19 -48.71 -3.79 -44.96
C GLY A 19 -47.64 -2.74 -44.64
N THR A 20 -48.03 -1.48 -44.44
CA THR A 20 -47.13 -0.40 -43.99
C THR A 20 -46.73 -0.55 -42.51
N LYS A 21 -45.48 -0.94 -42.24
CA LYS A 21 -44.94 -0.98 -40.86
C LYS A 21 -44.65 0.43 -40.34
N GLU A 22 -45.52 0.95 -39.48
CA GLU A 22 -45.26 2.19 -38.73
C GLU A 22 -43.96 2.13 -37.92
N LYS A 23 -43.11 3.15 -38.06
CA LYS A 23 -42.03 3.41 -37.11
C LYS A 23 -42.61 4.04 -35.84
N LYS A 24 -42.86 3.24 -34.80
CA LYS A 24 -43.29 3.73 -33.47
C LYS A 24 -42.24 4.63 -32.83
N GLY A 25 -42.34 5.93 -33.10
CA GLY A 25 -41.45 6.96 -32.56
C GLY A 25 -41.52 7.08 -31.03
N LEU A 26 -40.41 7.49 -30.42
CA LEU A 26 -40.33 7.71 -28.97
C LEU A 26 -41.18 8.93 -28.59
N THR A 27 -42.34 8.71 -27.96
CA THR A 27 -43.22 9.82 -27.59
C THR A 27 -42.62 10.64 -26.45
N ARG A 28 -42.78 11.98 -26.50
CA ARG A 28 -42.29 12.91 -25.45
C ARG A 28 -42.76 12.50 -24.04
N ARG A 29 -43.96 11.93 -23.92
CA ARG A 29 -44.50 11.38 -22.65
C ARG A 29 -43.70 10.17 -22.14
N LYS A 30 -43.29 9.23 -23.01
CA LYS A 30 -42.39 8.13 -22.61
C LYS A 30 -40.99 8.63 -22.25
N PHE A 31 -40.45 9.59 -23.00
CA PHE A 31 -39.15 10.19 -22.65
C PHE A 31 -39.19 10.85 -21.26
N LEU A 32 -40.17 11.70 -20.99
CA LEU A 32 -40.36 12.33 -19.67
C LEU A 32 -40.64 11.31 -18.56
N SER A 33 -41.40 10.25 -18.83
CA SER A 33 -41.62 9.16 -17.87
C SER A 33 -40.31 8.43 -17.49
N ASN A 34 -39.44 8.17 -18.47
CA ASN A 34 -38.15 7.52 -18.23
C ASN A 34 -37.17 8.47 -17.51
N VAL A 35 -37.17 9.75 -17.87
CA VAL A 35 -36.36 10.78 -17.21
C VAL A 35 -36.81 11.02 -15.76
N ALA A 36 -38.11 10.97 -15.47
CA ALA A 36 -38.62 11.04 -14.10
C ALA A 36 -38.20 9.82 -13.27
N ALA A 37 -38.29 8.62 -13.85
CA ALA A 37 -37.88 7.37 -13.18
C ALA A 37 -36.36 7.32 -12.89
N GLY A 38 -35.52 7.80 -13.82
CA GLY A 38 -34.06 7.89 -13.60
C GLY A 38 -33.64 9.08 -12.72
N GLY A 39 -34.29 10.23 -12.87
CA GLY A 39 -33.95 11.48 -12.18
C GLY A 39 -34.25 11.46 -10.69
N ALA A 40 -35.24 10.70 -10.24
CA ALA A 40 -35.54 10.55 -8.81
C ALA A 40 -34.36 9.99 -8.00
N ALA A 41 -33.53 9.11 -8.58
CA ALA A 41 -32.31 8.62 -7.94
C ALA A 41 -31.23 9.71 -7.80
N ALA A 42 -31.09 10.59 -8.81
CA ALA A 42 -30.17 11.72 -8.76
C ALA A 42 -30.64 12.83 -7.79
N ALA A 43 -31.94 12.91 -7.50
CA ALA A 43 -32.50 13.81 -6.49
C ALA A 43 -32.27 13.33 -5.04
N LEU A 44 -31.89 12.06 -4.83
CA LEU A 44 -31.57 11.48 -3.52
C LEU A 44 -30.09 11.61 -3.14
N VAL A 45 -29.39 12.61 -3.68
CA VAL A 45 -28.04 13.01 -3.23
C VAL A 45 -28.16 13.79 -1.91
N PRO A 46 -27.65 13.28 -0.77
CA PRO A 46 -27.78 13.97 0.51
C PRO A 46 -27.13 15.35 0.52
N ARG A 47 -27.72 16.29 1.28
CA ARG A 47 -27.29 17.70 1.30
C ARG A 47 -25.82 17.92 1.75
N HIS A 48 -25.20 16.93 2.40
CA HIS A 48 -23.77 16.95 2.76
C HIS A 48 -22.82 16.68 1.57
N VAL A 49 -23.31 16.13 0.45
CA VAL A 49 -22.50 15.84 -0.75
C VAL A 49 -22.26 17.09 -1.62
N LEU A 50 -23.04 18.16 -1.41
CA LEU A 50 -23.00 19.39 -2.20
C LEU A 50 -22.32 20.56 -1.46
N GLY A 51 -21.50 20.28 -0.44
CA GLY A 51 -20.84 21.28 0.39
C GLY A 51 -19.32 21.08 0.50
N ARG A 52 -18.59 22.18 0.73
CA ARG A 52 -17.14 22.14 1.03
C ARG A 52 -16.89 21.23 2.24
N GLY A 53 -16.19 20.11 2.03
CA GLY A 53 -15.85 19.13 3.06
C GLY A 53 -16.13 17.67 2.68
N PHE A 54 -16.95 17.42 1.65
CA PHE A 54 -17.22 16.07 1.15
C PHE A 54 -16.70 15.90 -0.29
N THR A 55 -15.58 15.19 -0.45
CA THR A 55 -15.15 14.69 -1.76
C THR A 55 -15.97 13.43 -2.09
N PRO A 56 -16.67 13.36 -3.23
CA PRO A 56 -17.45 12.18 -3.58
C PRO A 56 -16.52 10.98 -3.85
N PRO A 57 -16.96 9.72 -3.62
CA PRO A 57 -16.09 8.55 -3.76
C PRO A 57 -15.52 8.32 -5.17
N SER A 58 -16.08 8.95 -6.20
CA SER A 58 -15.55 8.97 -7.58
C SER A 58 -14.27 9.79 -7.74
N ASP A 59 -14.04 10.75 -6.84
CA ASP A 59 -12.98 11.75 -6.91
C ASP A 59 -11.86 11.44 -5.87
N LEU A 60 -11.93 10.23 -5.28
CA LEU A 60 -10.93 9.65 -4.38
C LEU A 60 -10.17 8.55 -5.12
N LEU A 61 -8.88 8.40 -4.82
CA LEU A 61 -8.07 7.32 -5.38
C LEU A 61 -8.53 5.96 -4.84
N ASN A 62 -8.60 4.97 -5.72
CA ASN A 62 -8.76 3.57 -5.37
C ASN A 62 -7.39 2.93 -5.10
N ILE A 63 -7.16 2.56 -3.84
CA ILE A 63 -5.87 2.08 -3.35
C ILE A 63 -5.93 0.57 -3.06
N ALA A 64 -4.92 -0.14 -3.51
CA ALA A 64 -4.62 -1.51 -3.11
C ALA A 64 -3.45 -1.54 -2.11
N GLY A 65 -3.57 -2.31 -1.02
CA GLY A 65 -2.49 -2.49 -0.04
C GLY A 65 -1.86 -3.88 -0.10
N VAL A 66 -0.52 -3.96 -0.18
CA VAL A 66 0.25 -5.22 -0.22
C VAL A 66 1.22 -5.29 0.96
N GLY A 67 1.06 -6.30 1.83
CA GLY A 67 1.76 -6.42 3.11
C GLY A 67 1.16 -5.46 4.14
N ILE A 68 0.14 -5.92 4.85
CA ILE A 68 -0.85 -5.04 5.50
C ILE A 68 -0.98 -5.26 7.01
N GLY A 69 -0.49 -6.36 7.58
CA GLY A 69 -0.57 -6.57 9.04
C GLY A 69 0.32 -5.66 9.89
N GLY A 70 1.48 -5.28 9.36
CA GLY A 70 2.52 -4.50 10.07
C GLY A 70 2.43 -2.99 9.84
N MET A 71 3.50 -2.40 9.30
CA MET A 71 3.52 -0.98 8.94
C MET A 71 2.46 -0.63 7.89
N GLY A 72 2.12 -1.57 6.99
CA GLY A 72 1.00 -1.43 6.05
C GLY A 72 -0.32 -1.06 6.71
N ARG A 73 -0.64 -1.59 7.91
CA ARG A 73 -1.84 -1.19 8.68
C ARG A 73 -1.82 0.31 8.99
N GLN A 74 -0.67 0.83 9.38
CA GLN A 74 -0.51 2.26 9.68
C GLN A 74 -0.59 3.12 8.42
N ASN A 75 -0.09 2.63 7.29
CA ASN A 75 -0.29 3.29 6.00
C ASN A 75 -1.76 3.29 5.57
N LEU A 76 -2.48 2.18 5.70
CA LEU A 76 -3.92 2.09 5.41
C LEU A 76 -4.75 3.04 6.27
N ILE A 77 -4.45 3.17 7.57
CA ILE A 77 -5.05 4.20 8.43
C ILE A 77 -4.81 5.59 7.85
N ASN A 78 -3.57 5.94 7.53
CA ASN A 78 -3.23 7.27 7.01
C ASN A 78 -3.84 7.55 5.62
N LEU A 79 -4.13 6.51 4.84
CA LEU A 79 -4.75 6.57 3.51
C LEU A 79 -6.28 6.40 3.54
N SER A 80 -6.91 6.24 4.71
CA SER A 80 -8.36 5.99 4.82
C SER A 80 -9.25 7.19 4.45
N SER A 81 -8.67 8.34 4.09
CA SER A 81 -9.35 9.42 3.37
C SER A 81 -9.71 9.03 1.93
N GLN A 82 -8.95 8.11 1.32
CA GLN A 82 -9.18 7.56 -0.02
C GLN A 82 -10.03 6.27 0.05
N ASN A 83 -10.27 5.61 -1.09
CA ASN A 83 -10.96 4.32 -1.15
C ASN A 83 -9.94 3.19 -1.02
N ILE A 84 -10.09 2.27 -0.07
CA ILE A 84 -9.28 1.04 -0.03
C ILE A 84 -10.08 -0.08 -0.69
N VAL A 85 -9.70 -0.47 -1.92
CA VAL A 85 -10.49 -1.40 -2.76
C VAL A 85 -9.99 -2.84 -2.72
N ALA A 86 -8.70 -3.04 -2.47
CA ALA A 86 -8.08 -4.36 -2.38
C ALA A 86 -6.98 -4.44 -1.31
N LEU A 87 -6.82 -5.63 -0.76
CA LEU A 87 -5.86 -5.94 0.29
C LEU A 87 -5.21 -7.28 -0.03
N CYS A 88 -3.88 -7.33 -0.03
CA CYS A 88 -3.09 -8.52 -0.32
C CYS A 88 -2.09 -8.80 0.81
N ASP A 89 -2.20 -9.97 1.42
CA ASP A 89 -1.21 -10.47 2.36
C ASP A 89 -0.99 -11.98 2.19
N VAL A 90 0.22 -12.44 2.48
CA VAL A 90 0.57 -13.87 2.47
C VAL A 90 0.22 -14.53 3.82
N ASP A 91 0.28 -13.76 4.92
CA ASP A 91 -0.07 -14.20 6.27
C ASP A 91 -1.27 -13.41 6.80
N TRP A 92 -2.46 -13.78 6.31
CA TRP A 92 -3.73 -13.26 6.79
C TRP A 92 -3.97 -13.51 8.28
N GLY A 93 -3.37 -14.56 8.87
CA GLY A 93 -3.46 -14.85 10.30
C GLY A 93 -2.62 -13.90 11.17
N TYR A 94 -1.65 -13.20 10.57
CA TYR A 94 -0.97 -12.04 11.16
C TYR A 94 -1.72 -10.73 10.87
N ALA A 95 -2.20 -10.55 9.64
CA ALA A 95 -2.90 -9.33 9.24
C ALA A 95 -4.23 -9.09 10.00
N ASP A 96 -5.06 -10.12 10.13
CA ASP A 96 -6.37 -10.02 10.81
C ASP A 96 -6.19 -9.67 12.30
N LYS A 97 -5.18 -10.24 12.98
CA LYS A 97 -4.79 -9.85 14.35
C LYS A 97 -4.32 -8.39 14.48
N GLY A 98 -3.84 -7.79 13.39
CA GLY A 98 -3.57 -6.36 13.30
C GLY A 98 -4.85 -5.54 13.23
N PHE A 99 -5.87 -6.02 12.52
CA PHE A 99 -7.16 -5.35 12.38
C PHE A 99 -8.08 -5.53 13.59
N GLU A 100 -8.10 -6.70 14.23
CA GLU A 100 -8.82 -6.97 15.49
C GLU A 100 -8.45 -5.95 16.58
N ARG A 101 -7.18 -5.55 16.64
CA ARG A 101 -6.69 -4.55 17.60
C ARG A 101 -7.26 -3.15 17.37
N LEU A 102 -7.83 -2.86 16.20
CA LEU A 102 -8.39 -1.54 15.89
C LEU A 102 -9.48 -1.12 16.88
N ASP A 103 -10.29 -2.02 17.44
CA ASP A 103 -11.26 -1.64 18.49
C ASP A 103 -10.55 -1.10 19.73
N SER A 104 -9.51 -1.80 20.21
CA SER A 104 -8.73 -1.35 21.37
C SER A 104 -7.92 -0.09 21.07
N ASP A 105 -7.46 0.09 19.83
CA ASP A 105 -6.69 1.27 19.41
C ASP A 105 -7.64 2.48 19.24
N ILE A 106 -8.86 2.28 18.72
CA ILE A 106 -9.92 3.29 18.59
C ILE A 106 -10.38 3.77 19.96
N GLN A 107 -10.65 2.85 20.90
CA GLN A 107 -11.15 3.24 22.22
C GLN A 107 -10.10 4.05 22.98
N LYS A 108 -8.85 3.57 23.08
CA LYS A 108 -7.74 4.32 23.69
C LYS A 108 -7.57 5.72 23.08
N LEU A 109 -7.85 5.89 21.79
CA LEU A 109 -7.72 7.18 21.11
C LEU A 109 -8.91 8.12 21.36
N ARG A 110 -10.10 7.59 21.66
CA ARG A 110 -11.23 8.36 22.22
C ARG A 110 -10.94 8.79 23.65
N ASP A 111 -10.60 7.84 24.51
CA ASP A 111 -10.20 8.08 25.91
C ASP A 111 -9.10 9.16 25.98
N ARG A 112 -8.18 9.17 24.99
CA ARG A 112 -7.10 10.15 24.86
C ARG A 112 -7.54 11.55 24.43
N LEU A 113 -8.62 11.68 23.64
CA LEU A 113 -9.22 12.96 23.27
C LEU A 113 -10.01 13.56 24.43
N ASP A 114 -10.78 12.71 25.12
CA ASP A 114 -11.58 13.11 26.28
C ASP A 114 -10.68 13.41 27.50
N HIS A 115 -9.55 12.71 27.63
CA HIS A 115 -8.56 12.87 28.71
C HIS A 115 -7.14 13.13 28.16
N PRO A 116 -6.82 14.39 27.77
CA PRO A 116 -5.56 14.75 27.12
C PRO A 116 -4.35 14.85 28.07
N ALA A 117 -4.53 14.76 29.40
CA ALA A 117 -3.42 14.72 30.35
C ALA A 117 -2.56 13.45 30.14
N PRO A 118 -1.23 13.52 29.96
CA PRO A 118 -0.41 12.35 29.67
C PRO A 118 -0.43 11.33 30.82
N PRO A 119 -0.26 10.01 30.54
CA PRO A 119 -0.15 9.01 31.59
C PRO A 119 1.00 9.35 32.57
N PRO A 120 0.77 9.28 33.90
CA PRO A 120 1.80 9.61 34.88
C PRO A 120 2.97 8.63 34.82
N GLY A 121 4.19 9.13 35.07
CA GLY A 121 5.38 8.29 35.31
C GLY A 121 6.39 8.12 34.17
N SER A 122 6.26 8.83 33.03
CA SER A 122 7.18 8.63 31.89
C SER A 122 8.55 9.32 32.00
N GLY A 123 8.73 10.29 32.91
CA GLY A 123 10.05 10.92 33.19
C GLY A 123 10.71 11.66 32.02
N GLN A 124 10.00 11.87 30.92
CA GLN A 124 10.48 12.48 29.68
C GLN A 124 9.50 13.57 29.24
N PRO A 125 9.98 14.67 28.61
CA PRO A 125 9.11 15.63 27.95
C PRO A 125 8.26 14.92 26.89
N GLN A 126 6.95 14.90 27.07
CA GLN A 126 6.02 14.39 26.06
C GLN A 126 5.78 15.48 25.00
N PRO A 127 5.67 15.12 23.70
CA PRO A 127 5.31 16.09 22.67
C PRO A 127 3.91 16.69 22.97
N PRO A 128 3.65 17.95 22.60
CA PRO A 128 2.35 18.58 22.80
C PRO A 128 1.20 17.73 22.23
N PHE A 129 0.11 17.61 22.98
CA PHE A 129 -1.06 16.88 22.51
C PHE A 129 -1.81 17.72 21.45
N ASP A 130 -1.82 17.23 20.21
CA ASP A 130 -2.58 17.82 19.12
C ASP A 130 -3.95 17.11 19.00
N PRO A 131 -5.06 17.73 19.48
CA PRO A 131 -6.39 17.13 19.39
C PRO A 131 -6.90 17.05 17.94
N VAL A 132 -6.41 17.88 17.02
CA VAL A 132 -6.87 17.91 15.62
C VAL A 132 -6.25 16.75 14.84
N LYS A 133 -4.92 16.57 14.90
CA LYS A 133 -4.23 15.41 14.34
C LYS A 133 -4.70 14.11 15.01
N THR A 134 -5.00 14.13 16.31
CA THR A 134 -5.56 12.97 17.04
C THR A 134 -6.98 12.62 16.57
N LYS A 135 -7.88 13.60 16.43
CA LYS A 135 -9.24 13.36 15.92
C LYS A 135 -9.22 12.87 14.47
N ALA A 136 -8.45 13.50 13.59
CA ALA A 136 -8.33 13.07 12.20
C ALA A 136 -7.80 11.63 12.08
N ARG A 137 -6.89 11.22 12.97
CA ARG A 137 -6.42 9.84 13.09
C ARG A 137 -7.53 8.88 13.57
N LEU A 138 -8.32 9.27 14.56
CA LEU A 138 -9.46 8.49 15.05
C LEU A 138 -10.52 8.30 13.95
N ASP A 139 -10.91 9.38 13.27
CA ASP A 139 -11.87 9.34 12.16
C ASP A 139 -11.40 8.38 11.06
N ASN A 140 -10.11 8.46 10.68
CA ASN A 140 -9.47 7.52 9.74
C ASN A 140 -9.48 6.06 10.22
N MET A 141 -9.21 5.80 11.50
CA MET A 141 -9.23 4.44 12.06
C MET A 141 -10.64 3.84 12.07
N ILE A 142 -11.65 4.65 12.40
CA ILE A 142 -13.07 4.27 12.30
C ILE A 142 -13.43 3.96 10.85
N ARG A 143 -13.05 4.83 9.90
CA ARG A 143 -13.31 4.66 8.46
C ARG A 143 -12.64 3.41 7.90
N LEU A 144 -11.39 3.13 8.27
CA LEU A 144 -10.71 1.87 7.92
C LEU A 144 -11.55 0.67 8.36
N LYS A 145 -11.94 0.63 9.65
CA LYS A 145 -12.62 -0.53 10.23
C LYS A 145 -14.04 -0.72 9.69
N ALA A 146 -14.81 0.36 9.55
CA ALA A 146 -16.25 0.32 9.29
C ALA A 146 -16.61 0.42 7.80
N GLU A 147 -15.86 1.18 6.99
CA GLU A 147 -16.16 1.36 5.57
C GLU A 147 -15.28 0.52 4.65
N HIS A 148 -13.98 0.40 4.96
CA HIS A 148 -12.99 -0.12 4.02
C HIS A 148 -12.75 -1.63 4.19
N LEU A 149 -12.37 -2.10 5.38
CA LEU A 149 -12.09 -3.52 5.63
C LEU A 149 -13.24 -4.48 5.25
N PRO A 150 -14.54 -4.14 5.42
CA PRO A 150 -15.64 -5.01 5.01
C PRO A 150 -15.89 -5.07 3.50
N LYS A 151 -15.34 -4.13 2.73
CA LYS A 151 -15.56 -4.01 1.27
C LYS A 151 -14.34 -4.37 0.43
N ALA A 152 -13.14 -4.16 0.96
CA ALA A 152 -11.90 -4.39 0.24
C ALA A 152 -11.70 -5.88 -0.06
N LYS A 153 -11.46 -6.23 -1.33
CA LYS A 153 -11.27 -7.63 -1.73
C LYS A 153 -9.95 -8.17 -1.19
N ARG A 154 -9.98 -9.36 -0.60
CA ARG A 154 -8.83 -10.05 0.00
C ARG A 154 -8.14 -10.95 -1.04
N TYR A 155 -6.84 -10.75 -1.23
CA TYR A 155 -5.97 -11.52 -2.11
C TYR A 155 -4.80 -12.14 -1.34
N LYS A 156 -4.21 -13.22 -1.87
CA LYS A 156 -2.96 -13.80 -1.35
C LYS A 156 -1.75 -13.57 -2.26
N ASP A 157 -1.99 -13.35 -3.55
CA ASP A 157 -0.98 -13.04 -4.55
C ASP A 157 -1.24 -11.65 -5.16
N TYR A 158 -0.22 -10.81 -5.20
CA TYR A 158 -0.32 -9.45 -5.76
C TYR A 158 -0.53 -9.48 -7.28
N ARG A 159 -0.11 -10.54 -7.96
CA ARG A 159 -0.29 -10.73 -9.41
C ARG A 159 -1.76 -10.98 -9.74
N GLU A 160 -2.41 -11.87 -8.97
CA GLU A 160 -3.86 -12.06 -9.05
C GLU A 160 -4.64 -10.81 -8.66
N MET A 161 -4.15 -10.03 -7.71
CA MET A 161 -4.77 -8.75 -7.33
C MET A 161 -4.74 -7.75 -8.49
N LEU A 162 -3.56 -7.50 -9.07
CA LEU A 162 -3.38 -6.60 -10.21
C LEU A 162 -4.11 -7.10 -11.48
N GLU A 163 -4.20 -8.41 -11.66
CA GLU A 163 -4.99 -9.01 -12.75
C GLU A 163 -6.49 -8.80 -12.55
N LYS A 164 -7.03 -9.06 -11.35
CA LYS A 164 -8.47 -9.19 -11.12
C LYS A 164 -9.16 -7.91 -10.63
N GLN A 165 -8.43 -6.98 -10.00
CA GLN A 165 -8.95 -5.70 -9.53
C GLN A 165 -8.57 -4.58 -10.52
N LYS A 166 -9.44 -4.31 -11.49
CA LYS A 166 -9.17 -3.36 -12.59
C LYS A 166 -9.27 -1.89 -12.19
N ASP A 167 -10.00 -1.62 -11.11
CA ASP A 167 -10.34 -0.31 -10.54
C ASP A 167 -9.26 0.28 -9.62
N ILE A 168 -8.08 -0.36 -9.48
CA ILE A 168 -6.94 0.21 -8.74
C ILE A 168 -6.38 1.43 -9.49
N ASP A 169 -6.13 2.53 -8.78
CA ASP A 169 -5.33 3.67 -9.26
C ASP A 169 -3.90 3.64 -8.69
N ALA A 170 -3.77 3.27 -7.41
CA ALA A 170 -2.51 3.28 -6.67
C ALA A 170 -2.27 2.02 -5.83
N VAL A 171 -1.00 1.63 -5.67
CA VAL A 171 -0.56 0.50 -4.85
C VAL A 171 0.31 0.98 -3.70
N LEU A 172 -0.11 0.67 -2.48
CA LEU A 172 0.69 0.71 -1.26
C LEU A 172 1.47 -0.61 -1.14
N VAL A 173 2.79 -0.53 -1.15
CA VAL A 173 3.71 -1.67 -0.92
C VAL A 173 4.39 -1.49 0.44
N ALA A 174 4.06 -2.37 1.39
CA ALA A 174 4.56 -2.34 2.77
C ALA A 174 4.84 -3.74 3.33
N THR A 175 5.21 -4.67 2.44
CA THR A 175 5.63 -6.05 2.72
C THR A 175 7.13 -6.12 3.08
N ALA A 176 7.79 -7.26 2.83
CA ALA A 176 9.24 -7.37 2.95
C ALA A 176 9.98 -6.63 1.82
N ASP A 177 11.16 -6.11 2.15
CA ASP A 177 12.03 -5.26 1.32
C ASP A 177 12.39 -5.85 -0.05
N HIS A 178 12.82 -7.11 -0.10
CA HIS A 178 13.16 -7.83 -1.33
C HIS A 178 11.96 -8.07 -2.26
N MET A 179 10.72 -7.85 -1.79
CA MET A 179 9.51 -7.87 -2.63
C MET A 179 9.07 -6.48 -3.08
N HIS A 180 9.67 -5.39 -2.58
CA HIS A 180 9.28 -4.03 -2.93
C HIS A 180 9.44 -3.74 -4.42
N ALA A 181 10.61 -4.01 -5.00
CA ALA A 181 10.86 -3.73 -6.42
C ALA A 181 10.02 -4.60 -7.37
N PRO A 182 9.90 -5.93 -7.20
CA PRO A 182 9.02 -6.75 -8.03
C PRO A 182 7.55 -6.27 -8.05
N ILE A 183 6.99 -5.93 -6.87
CA ILE A 183 5.60 -5.49 -6.77
C ILE A 183 5.43 -4.07 -7.35
N ALA A 184 6.36 -3.17 -7.05
CA ALA A 184 6.29 -1.79 -7.55
C ALA A 184 6.46 -1.72 -9.07
N LEU A 185 7.41 -2.46 -9.66
CA LEU A 185 7.58 -2.54 -11.11
C LEU A 185 6.30 -3.08 -11.78
N ALA A 186 5.78 -4.22 -11.32
CA ALA A 186 4.54 -4.80 -11.87
C ALA A 186 3.31 -3.88 -11.74
N ALA A 187 3.28 -2.99 -10.75
CA ALA A 187 2.24 -1.95 -10.63
C ALA A 187 2.47 -0.78 -11.60
N MET A 188 3.72 -0.32 -11.76
CA MET A 188 4.08 0.76 -12.68
C MET A 188 3.92 0.35 -14.15
N ASP A 189 4.23 -0.90 -14.51
CA ASP A 189 3.99 -1.48 -15.83
C ASP A 189 2.49 -1.48 -16.23
N LEU A 190 1.60 -1.46 -15.24
CA LEU A 190 0.15 -1.30 -15.39
C LEU A 190 -0.32 0.16 -15.20
N HIS A 191 0.62 1.12 -15.30
CA HIS A 191 0.47 2.56 -15.09
C HIS A 191 -0.19 2.95 -13.74
N LYS A 192 0.00 2.14 -12.69
CA LYS A 192 -0.51 2.43 -11.35
C LYS A 192 0.51 3.25 -10.56
N HIS A 193 0.01 4.21 -9.77
CA HIS A 193 0.82 5.00 -8.86
C HIS A 193 1.35 4.11 -7.71
N VAL A 194 2.52 4.39 -7.16
CA VAL A 194 3.12 3.53 -6.11
C VAL A 194 3.61 4.31 -4.89
N TYR A 195 3.14 3.90 -3.72
CA TYR A 195 3.76 4.24 -2.44
C TYR A 195 4.52 3.00 -1.94
N VAL A 196 5.82 3.11 -1.75
CA VAL A 196 6.69 1.98 -1.37
C VAL A 196 7.38 2.29 -0.04
N GLN A 197 7.27 1.41 0.95
CA GLN A 197 7.94 1.60 2.24
C GLN A 197 9.46 1.62 2.12
N LYS A 198 10.14 2.26 3.10
CA LYS A 198 11.60 2.12 3.23
C LYS A 198 11.94 0.75 3.87
N PRO A 199 13.09 0.14 3.54
CA PRO A 199 14.02 0.52 2.48
C PRO A 199 13.38 0.30 1.10
N LEU A 200 13.70 1.16 0.11
CA LEU A 200 13.00 1.14 -1.17
C LEU A 200 13.14 -0.19 -1.92
N THR A 201 14.34 -0.78 -1.84
CA THR A 201 14.76 -1.98 -2.56
C THR A 201 15.85 -2.71 -1.76
N TRP A 202 16.17 -3.94 -2.16
CA TRP A 202 17.33 -4.67 -1.64
C TRP A 202 18.65 -4.18 -2.27
N SER A 203 18.61 -3.80 -3.56
CA SER A 203 19.79 -3.41 -4.35
C SER A 203 19.68 -2.02 -5.00
N VAL A 204 20.85 -1.44 -5.31
CA VAL A 204 20.96 -0.19 -6.10
C VAL A 204 20.50 -0.39 -7.56
N GLU A 205 20.60 -1.61 -8.09
CA GLU A 205 20.15 -1.92 -9.45
C GLU A 205 18.62 -1.85 -9.57
N GLU A 206 17.89 -2.45 -8.61
CA GLU A 206 16.44 -2.33 -8.51
C GLU A 206 15.99 -0.87 -8.34
N ALA A 207 16.69 -0.09 -7.50
CA ALA A 207 16.37 1.33 -7.30
C ALA A 207 16.51 2.13 -8.61
N ARG A 208 17.53 1.82 -9.43
CA ARG A 208 17.67 2.38 -10.78
C ARG A 208 16.52 1.92 -11.69
N LYS A 209 16.20 0.63 -11.74
CA LYS A 209 15.09 0.08 -12.55
C LYS A 209 13.75 0.75 -12.20
N MET A 210 13.45 0.92 -10.91
CA MET A 210 12.26 1.64 -10.46
C MET A 210 12.25 3.12 -10.88
N ALA A 211 13.40 3.81 -10.82
CA ALA A 211 13.51 5.20 -11.27
C ALA A 211 13.34 5.35 -12.80
N HIS A 212 13.82 4.38 -13.59
CA HIS A 212 13.56 4.32 -15.03
C HIS A 212 12.06 4.09 -15.32
N ALA A 213 11.47 3.05 -14.73
CA ALA A 213 10.05 2.74 -14.89
C ALA A 213 9.15 3.91 -14.50
N ALA A 214 9.42 4.58 -13.37
CA ALA A 214 8.67 5.77 -12.93
C ALA A 214 8.76 6.93 -13.95
N LYS A 215 9.94 7.17 -14.53
CA LYS A 215 10.17 8.22 -15.55
C LYS A 215 9.45 7.92 -16.87
N GLU A 216 9.42 6.65 -17.27
CA GLU A 216 8.83 6.19 -18.54
C GLU A 216 7.31 6.11 -18.46
N THR A 217 6.77 5.52 -17.39
CA THR A 217 5.33 5.36 -17.15
C THR A 217 4.65 6.65 -16.64
N LYS A 218 5.45 7.61 -16.13
CA LYS A 218 5.04 8.93 -15.60
C LYS A 218 4.05 8.88 -14.43
N VAL A 219 4.00 7.76 -13.71
CA VAL A 219 3.14 7.58 -12.54
C VAL A 219 3.66 8.36 -11.33
N ALA A 220 2.76 8.73 -10.41
CA ALA A 220 3.18 9.29 -9.13
C ALA A 220 3.85 8.20 -8.27
N THR A 221 5.01 8.52 -7.70
CA THR A 221 5.79 7.60 -6.84
C THR A 221 6.20 8.25 -5.54
N GLN A 222 6.05 7.56 -4.41
CA GLN A 222 6.52 8.05 -3.10
C GLN A 222 7.19 6.94 -2.27
N MET A 223 8.33 7.25 -1.65
CA MET A 223 8.95 6.38 -0.64
C MET A 223 8.41 6.69 0.76
N GLY A 224 8.30 5.67 1.62
CA GLY A 224 7.79 5.72 2.98
C GLY A 224 8.61 6.49 4.03
N ASN A 225 9.36 7.52 3.63
CA ASN A 225 10.12 8.40 4.52
C ASN A 225 9.20 9.41 5.25
N GLN A 226 8.29 8.89 6.06
CA GLN A 226 7.24 9.65 6.76
C GLN A 226 7.79 10.85 7.55
N GLY A 227 8.98 10.72 8.16
CA GLY A 227 9.62 11.81 8.89
C GLY A 227 9.94 13.05 8.05
N HIS A 228 10.26 12.89 6.75
CA HIS A 228 10.48 14.02 5.84
C HIS A 228 9.16 14.69 5.40
N SER A 229 8.01 14.15 5.79
CA SER A 229 6.68 14.73 5.55
C SER A 229 6.09 15.44 6.79
N LEU A 230 6.83 15.44 7.91
CA LEU A 230 6.43 16.08 9.16
C LEU A 230 7.01 17.50 9.28
N ASP A 231 6.33 18.31 10.08
CA ASP A 231 6.60 19.74 10.23
C ASP A 231 8.00 19.98 10.85
N ASP A 232 8.44 19.14 11.80
CA ASP A 232 9.77 19.18 12.42
C ASP A 232 10.92 19.19 11.39
N ALA A 233 10.81 18.34 10.36
CA ALA A 233 11.82 18.21 9.31
C ALA A 233 11.77 19.38 8.32
N ARG A 234 10.59 19.98 8.11
CA ARG A 234 10.43 21.19 7.28
C ARG A 234 11.06 22.40 7.97
N THR A 235 10.72 22.64 9.23
CA THR A 235 11.28 23.73 10.05
C THR A 235 12.81 23.66 10.09
N ALA A 236 13.40 22.46 10.23
CA ALA A 236 14.85 22.28 10.20
C ALA A 236 15.48 22.67 8.85
N VAL A 237 14.83 22.32 7.73
CA VAL A 237 15.28 22.72 6.38
C VAL A 237 15.09 24.23 6.15
N GLU A 238 13.97 24.79 6.61
CA GLU A 238 13.68 26.23 6.53
C GLU A 238 14.70 27.08 7.30
N TYR A 239 15.13 26.64 8.49
CA TYR A 239 16.20 27.32 9.26
C TYR A 239 17.55 27.27 8.54
N ILE A 240 17.88 26.17 7.84
CA ILE A 240 19.10 26.06 7.02
C ILE A 240 19.01 26.99 5.81
N TRP A 241 17.88 26.99 5.08
CA TRP A 241 17.68 27.83 3.89
C TRP A 241 17.59 29.32 4.21
N ALA A 242 17.06 29.69 5.38
CA ALA A 242 17.08 31.07 5.88
C ALA A 242 18.46 31.52 6.39
N GLY A 243 19.46 30.63 6.44
CA GLY A 243 20.79 30.92 6.98
C GLY A 243 20.80 31.17 8.50
N ALA A 244 19.74 30.78 9.22
CA ALA A 244 19.50 31.16 10.61
C ALA A 244 20.54 30.59 11.61
N ILE A 245 21.28 29.57 11.20
CA ILE A 245 22.39 28.94 11.96
C ILE A 245 23.76 29.19 11.33
N GLY A 246 23.84 30.02 10.27
CA GLY A 246 25.06 30.25 9.50
C GLY A 246 25.52 29.04 8.67
N GLU A 247 26.83 28.93 8.49
CA GLU A 247 27.48 27.81 7.79
C GLU A 247 27.41 26.52 8.62
N VAL A 248 26.77 25.47 8.10
CA VAL A 248 26.71 24.15 8.75
C VAL A 248 28.07 23.45 8.63
N ARG A 249 28.78 23.33 9.76
CA ARG A 249 30.13 22.74 9.83
C ARG A 249 30.16 21.29 10.30
N GLU A 250 29.16 20.86 11.06
CA GLU A 250 29.10 19.53 11.67
C GLU A 250 27.64 19.09 11.84
N ILE A 251 27.36 17.79 11.75
CA ILE A 251 26.03 17.22 11.97
C ILE A 251 26.20 15.96 12.82
N HIS A 252 25.59 15.93 14.01
CA HIS A 252 25.54 14.75 14.86
C HIS A 252 24.21 14.01 14.66
N ILE A 253 24.28 12.69 14.45
CA ILE A 253 23.10 11.84 14.27
C ILE A 253 23.20 10.64 15.22
N TRP A 254 22.27 10.55 16.16
CA TRP A 254 22.14 9.42 17.09
C TRP A 254 20.72 8.86 17.09
N THR A 255 20.54 7.68 17.66
CA THR A 255 19.19 7.10 17.79
C THR A 255 19.09 6.16 18.99
N ASN A 256 17.96 6.22 19.70
CA ASN A 256 17.65 5.34 20.85
C ASN A 256 17.13 3.95 20.42
N ARG A 257 17.04 3.67 19.11
CA ARG A 257 16.58 2.38 18.54
C ARG A 257 17.24 1.13 19.17
N PRO A 258 18.54 1.12 19.55
CA PRO A 258 19.16 -0.04 20.19
C PRO A 258 18.55 -0.45 21.54
N LEU A 259 17.92 0.49 22.25
CA LEU A 259 17.41 0.28 23.62
C LEU A 259 15.99 -0.32 23.67
N GLY A 260 15.30 -0.47 22.54
CA GLY A 260 13.90 -0.95 22.54
C GLY A 260 13.29 -1.33 21.20
N PHE A 261 14.04 -1.32 20.10
CA PHE A 261 13.54 -1.70 18.78
C PHE A 261 14.46 -2.66 18.02
N TRP A 262 15.77 -2.40 18.00
CA TRP A 262 16.75 -3.14 17.18
C TRP A 262 18.07 -3.30 17.94
N PRO A 263 18.22 -4.34 18.79
CA PRO A 263 19.43 -4.51 19.59
C PRO A 263 20.66 -4.71 18.69
N GLN A 264 21.63 -3.80 18.82
CA GLN A 264 22.91 -3.88 18.09
C GLN A 264 23.94 -4.67 18.91
N GLY A 265 24.94 -5.24 18.24
CA GLY A 265 25.95 -6.07 18.90
C GLY A 265 25.46 -7.48 19.26
N VAL A 266 24.27 -7.89 18.79
CA VAL A 266 23.76 -9.26 19.00
C VAL A 266 24.75 -10.31 18.45
N PRO A 267 25.02 -11.40 19.20
CA PRO A 267 25.83 -12.51 18.70
C PRO A 267 25.23 -13.12 17.42
N ARG A 268 26.09 -13.79 16.63
CA ARG A 268 25.61 -14.66 15.55
C ARG A 268 24.74 -15.78 16.15
N PRO A 269 23.57 -16.12 15.57
CA PRO A 269 22.81 -17.29 15.99
C PRO A 269 23.60 -18.58 15.82
N GLU A 270 23.49 -19.49 16.79
CA GLU A 270 24.00 -20.86 16.62
C GLU A 270 23.26 -21.57 15.47
N PRO A 271 23.92 -22.51 14.75
CA PRO A 271 23.26 -23.33 13.75
C PRO A 271 22.06 -24.09 14.32
N LEU A 272 20.94 -24.09 13.60
CA LEU A 272 19.78 -24.90 13.96
C LEU A 272 20.17 -26.40 13.93
N LYS A 273 19.81 -27.14 14.99
CA LYS A 273 20.11 -28.58 15.11
C LYS A 273 19.40 -29.42 14.03
N GLU A 274 18.26 -28.95 13.56
CA GLU A 274 17.50 -29.55 12.44
C GLU A 274 17.09 -28.44 11.45
N PRO A 275 16.95 -28.74 10.14
CA PRO A 275 16.48 -27.76 9.16
C PRO A 275 15.03 -27.30 9.46
N ALA A 276 14.79 -25.99 9.39
CA ALA A 276 13.45 -25.42 9.56
C ALA A 276 12.47 -25.98 8.50
N ASP A 277 11.22 -26.19 8.92
CA ASP A 277 10.20 -26.93 8.18
C ASP A 277 9.96 -26.41 6.74
N ARG A 278 9.63 -27.34 5.83
CA ARG A 278 9.54 -27.12 4.39
C ARG A 278 8.33 -26.24 4.03
N LEU A 279 8.61 -24.93 3.97
CA LEU A 279 7.78 -23.83 3.43
C LEU A 279 6.70 -23.27 4.38
N ARG A 280 7.03 -23.08 5.66
CA ARG A 280 6.28 -22.17 6.54
C ARG A 280 6.51 -20.70 6.18
N TRP A 281 5.66 -20.16 5.32
CA TRP A 281 5.60 -18.72 4.99
C TRP A 281 4.78 -17.93 6.02
N ASN A 282 5.29 -17.87 7.25
CA ASN A 282 4.80 -17.02 8.34
C ASN A 282 5.98 -16.39 9.08
N GLY A 283 5.72 -15.45 10.00
CA GLY A 283 6.78 -14.72 10.70
C GLY A 283 7.82 -15.60 11.41
N GLN A 284 7.41 -16.74 11.97
CA GLN A 284 8.31 -17.69 12.62
C GLN A 284 9.19 -18.43 11.61
N GLY A 285 8.61 -19.05 10.58
CA GLY A 285 9.36 -19.82 9.58
C GLY A 285 10.33 -18.95 8.77
N VAL A 286 10.02 -17.67 8.57
CA VAL A 286 10.96 -16.69 7.98
C VAL A 286 12.11 -16.39 8.95
N ALA A 287 11.83 -16.17 10.25
CA ALA A 287 12.87 -15.90 11.24
C ALA A 287 13.84 -17.08 11.44
N GLU A 288 13.33 -18.31 11.48
CA GLU A 288 14.13 -19.55 11.57
C GLU A 288 15.08 -19.68 10.36
N ARG A 289 14.60 -19.37 9.15
CA ARG A 289 15.41 -19.39 7.92
C ARG A 289 16.48 -18.31 7.91
N LEU A 290 16.16 -17.10 8.35
CA LEU A 290 17.13 -16.01 8.49
C LEU A 290 18.21 -16.35 9.53
N ALA A 291 17.83 -16.97 10.65
CA ALA A 291 18.79 -17.45 11.65
C ALA A 291 19.74 -18.52 11.07
N ALA A 292 19.20 -19.52 10.35
CA ALA A 292 20.00 -20.56 9.71
C ALA A 292 20.96 -20.02 8.64
N ALA A 293 20.55 -19.00 7.87
CA ALA A 293 21.42 -18.31 6.92
C ALA A 293 22.53 -17.50 7.63
N MET A 294 22.18 -16.74 8.68
CA MET A 294 23.15 -15.96 9.47
C MET A 294 24.15 -16.83 10.25
N ALA A 295 23.77 -18.06 10.60
CA ALA A 295 24.65 -19.06 11.22
C ALA A 295 25.78 -19.55 10.28
N GLY A 296 25.66 -19.33 8.96
CA GLY A 296 26.71 -19.63 7.97
C GLY A 296 26.45 -20.84 7.07
N ASN A 297 25.32 -21.53 7.22
CA ASN A 297 24.96 -22.70 6.42
C ASN A 297 24.42 -22.36 5.01
N TYR A 298 24.93 -21.28 4.39
CA TYR A 298 24.52 -20.84 3.06
C TYR A 298 25.75 -20.52 2.19
N PRO A 299 25.85 -21.07 0.96
CA PRO A 299 26.98 -20.77 0.07
C PRO A 299 26.91 -19.30 -0.37
N VAL A 300 27.91 -18.52 0.03
CA VAL A 300 28.11 -17.16 -0.49
C VAL A 300 28.71 -17.30 -1.90
N PRO A 301 28.09 -16.74 -2.96
CA PRO A 301 28.69 -16.77 -4.30
C PRO A 301 30.03 -16.03 -4.32
N ASP A 302 31.00 -16.51 -5.09
CA ASP A 302 32.34 -15.90 -5.19
C ASP A 302 32.29 -14.44 -5.68
N THR A 303 31.27 -14.09 -6.47
CA THR A 303 30.98 -12.73 -6.94
C THR A 303 30.37 -11.81 -5.88
N LEU A 304 29.93 -12.35 -4.73
CA LEU A 304 29.30 -11.62 -3.63
C LEU A 304 30.28 -11.35 -2.47
N ALA A 305 31.58 -11.27 -2.78
CA ALA A 305 32.69 -11.11 -1.83
C ALA A 305 32.76 -9.74 -1.15
N TRP A 306 31.70 -9.34 -0.43
CA TRP A 306 31.74 -8.22 0.50
C TRP A 306 32.72 -8.54 1.62
N ARG A 307 33.94 -8.01 1.53
CA ARG A 307 34.93 -8.00 2.62
C ARG A 307 34.51 -7.00 3.70
N SER A 308 33.35 -7.26 4.29
CA SER A 308 32.74 -6.39 5.29
C SER A 308 33.51 -6.52 6.60
N THR A 309 34.18 -5.46 7.04
CA THR A 309 34.64 -5.28 8.42
C THR A 309 33.46 -4.96 9.37
N ILE A 310 32.32 -5.61 9.14
CA ILE A 310 31.18 -5.63 10.05
C ILE A 310 31.59 -6.48 11.26
N ARG A 311 32.10 -5.80 12.30
CA ARG A 311 31.75 -6.19 13.67
C ARG A 311 30.24 -6.01 13.79
N SER A 312 29.54 -7.03 14.29
CA SER A 312 28.09 -7.22 14.06
C SER A 312 27.17 -6.25 14.80
N THR A 313 27.07 -5.01 14.30
CA THR A 313 25.95 -4.11 14.59
C THR A 313 24.78 -4.47 13.65
N GLY A 314 23.90 -5.36 14.11
CA GLY A 314 22.77 -5.92 13.35
C GLY A 314 21.69 -4.90 12.95
N ALA A 315 21.99 -4.03 11.99
CA ALA A 315 21.12 -2.99 11.45
C ALA A 315 20.83 -3.16 9.94
N ALA A 316 20.86 -4.40 9.45
CA ALA A 316 20.49 -4.73 8.08
C ALA A 316 18.98 -4.50 7.87
N GLY A 317 18.63 -3.67 6.87
CA GLY A 317 17.29 -3.63 6.30
C GLY A 317 16.37 -2.46 6.66
N TRP A 318 16.80 -1.40 7.37
CA TRP A 318 15.92 -0.20 7.52
C TRP A 318 16.59 1.19 7.60
N ILE A 319 17.90 1.29 7.32
CA ILE A 319 18.54 2.55 6.90
C ILE A 319 18.80 2.44 5.40
N GLY A 320 18.17 3.30 4.61
CA GLY A 320 18.44 3.38 3.18
C GLY A 320 19.83 3.96 2.94
N GLY A 321 20.76 3.15 2.44
CA GLY A 321 22.10 3.61 2.15
C GLY A 321 22.92 3.94 3.40
N SER A 322 23.00 3.02 4.36
CA SER A 322 24.24 2.90 5.14
C SER A 322 25.39 2.55 4.18
N VAL A 323 25.95 3.57 3.52
CA VAL A 323 27.38 3.54 3.20
C VAL A 323 28.06 3.17 4.52
N PRO A 324 28.93 2.15 4.56
CA PRO A 324 29.71 1.87 5.76
C PRO A 324 30.47 3.13 6.20
N SER A 325 31.07 3.11 7.39
CA SER A 325 32.15 4.03 7.74
C SER A 325 33.43 3.70 6.93
N ALA A 326 33.29 3.69 5.60
CA ALA A 326 34.36 3.73 4.64
C ALA A 326 34.97 5.13 4.70
N THR A 327 35.97 5.28 5.57
CA THR A 327 36.98 6.32 5.43
C THR A 327 37.65 6.12 4.07
N TRP A 328 37.14 6.81 3.04
CA TRP A 328 37.74 6.90 1.72
C TRP A 328 39.01 7.76 1.78
N ALA A 329 40.00 7.30 2.54
CA ALA A 329 41.35 7.82 2.49
C ALA A 329 41.89 7.53 1.08
N ARG A 330 42.25 8.60 0.36
CA ARG A 330 42.87 8.48 -0.97
C ARG A 330 44.33 8.08 -0.78
N THR A 331 44.64 6.83 -1.10
CA THR A 331 45.99 6.37 -1.45
C THR A 331 46.15 6.41 -2.95
#